data_AF-V4UI31-F1
#
_entry.id   AF-V4UI31-F1
#
_cell.length_a   1.000
_cell.length_b   1.000
_cell.length_c   1.000
_cell.angle_alpha   90.00
_cell.angle_beta   90.00
_cell.angle_gamma   90.00
#
_symmetry.space_group_name_H-M   'P 1'
#
loop_
_entity.id
_entity.type
_entity.pdbx_description
1 polymer ?
#
loop_
_entity_poly.entity_id
_entity_poly.type
_entity_poly.pdbx_seq_one_letter_code
_entity_poly.pdbx_strand_id
1 'polypeptide(L)'
;MSSKKPHHEAEQEAVEWNAERTEATIKPGGLNIVWGSDPRYWHLPEKRSNDPVELVQVCWLEVTGSVEVKHGKKYQIGFKISLKADAFGWGGCPVFMMAKLGKKGKYTSRKMKPLDHLGKEAAEIPDEKVEILVPEQGENQLYFGLYEVWNGKWKGGLLIHHAFIREVK
;
A
#
# COMPACT_ATOMS: atom_id res chain seq x y z
N MET A 1 -28.07 15.84 -0.85
CA MET A 1 -27.01 15.17 -0.07
C MET A 1 -25.84 14.92 -1.01
N SER A 2 -24.67 15.50 -0.75
CA SER A 2 -23.47 15.22 -1.54
C SER A 2 -23.11 13.75 -1.33
N SER A 3 -23.20 12.94 -2.38
CA SER A 3 -22.78 11.54 -2.37
C SER A 3 -21.27 11.54 -2.13
N LYS A 4 -20.86 11.33 -0.87
CA LYS A 4 -19.44 11.12 -0.57
C LYS A 4 -19.03 9.83 -1.28
N LYS A 5 -18.03 9.92 -2.16
CA LYS A 5 -17.45 8.75 -2.83
C LYS A 5 -17.03 7.74 -1.74
N PRO A 6 -17.35 6.46 -1.88
CA PRO A 6 -17.04 5.47 -0.85
C PRO A 6 -15.54 5.16 -0.76
N HIS A 7 -14.79 5.42 -1.84
CA HIS A 7 -13.35 5.20 -1.90
C HIS A 7 -12.59 6.42 -1.36
N HIS A 8 -11.39 6.17 -0.82
CA HIS A 8 -10.42 7.23 -0.53
C HIS A 8 -9.51 7.41 -1.73
N GLU A 9 -9.32 8.65 -2.17
CA GLU A 9 -8.45 9.03 -3.28
C GLU A 9 -7.15 9.63 -2.72
N ALA A 10 -6.02 9.24 -3.29
CA ALA A 10 -4.70 9.66 -2.82
C ALA A 10 -4.51 11.18 -2.90
N GLU A 11 -4.00 11.77 -1.82
CA GLU A 11 -3.57 13.17 -1.76
C GLU A 11 -2.08 13.26 -2.14
N GLN A 12 -1.74 13.99 -3.20
CA GLN A 12 -0.34 14.08 -3.68
C GLN A 12 0.62 14.68 -2.63
N GLU A 13 0.13 15.57 -1.77
CA GLU A 13 0.89 16.20 -0.67
C GLU A 13 1.34 15.19 0.39
N ALA A 14 0.74 14.01 0.44
CA ALA A 14 1.08 12.94 1.38
C ALA A 14 2.19 11.99 0.88
N VAL A 15 2.85 12.35 -0.24
CA VAL A 15 4.04 11.67 -0.77
C VAL A 15 5.27 12.52 -0.51
N GLU A 16 6.18 12.00 0.30
CA GLU A 16 7.39 12.70 0.74
C GLU A 16 8.62 12.00 0.16
N TRP A 17 9.42 12.74 -0.60
CA TRP A 17 10.72 12.27 -1.10
C TRP A 17 11.85 12.79 -0.22
N ASN A 18 12.89 11.98 -0.05
CA ASN A 18 14.16 12.48 0.48
C ASN A 18 14.83 13.45 -0.51
N ALA A 19 15.82 14.22 -0.03
CA ALA A 19 16.50 15.24 -0.82
C ALA A 19 17.13 14.69 -2.11
N GLU A 20 17.64 13.45 -2.06
CA GLU A 20 18.29 12.80 -3.20
C GLU A 20 17.31 12.20 -4.21
N ARG A 21 16.00 12.18 -3.92
CA ARG A 21 14.98 11.49 -4.73
C ARG A 21 15.34 10.00 -4.94
N THR A 22 15.79 9.35 -3.89
CA THR A 22 16.13 7.91 -3.85
C THR A 22 15.16 7.14 -2.97
N GLU A 23 14.46 7.80 -2.04
CA GLU A 23 13.46 7.18 -1.19
C GLU A 23 12.20 8.05 -1.10
N ALA A 24 11.04 7.43 -1.30
CA ALA A 24 9.73 8.03 -1.09
C ALA A 24 8.99 7.33 0.04
N THR A 25 8.41 8.10 0.94
CA THR A 25 7.40 7.66 1.92
C THR A 25 6.03 8.14 1.47
N ILE A 26 5.10 7.20 1.32
CA ILE A 26 3.70 7.47 0.98
C ILE A 26 2.88 7.27 2.25
N LYS A 27 2.48 8.37 2.87
CA LYS A 27 1.64 8.37 4.08
C LYS A 27 0.24 7.82 3.77
N PRO A 28 -0.56 7.45 4.78
CA PRO A 28 -1.88 6.88 4.56
C PRO A 28 -2.79 7.71 3.65
N GLY A 29 -2.74 9.04 3.78
CA GLY A 29 -3.48 9.97 2.91
C GLY A 29 -3.07 9.90 1.43
N GLY A 30 -1.85 9.47 1.12
CA GLY A 30 -1.30 9.34 -0.23
C GLY A 30 -1.60 7.99 -0.90
N LEU A 31 -2.36 7.12 -0.23
CA LEU A 31 -2.83 5.85 -0.77
C LEU A 31 -4.25 6.00 -1.32
N ASN A 32 -4.59 5.27 -2.37
CA ASN A 32 -5.97 5.04 -2.77
C ASN A 32 -6.48 3.78 -2.06
N ILE A 33 -7.63 3.87 -1.41
CA ILE A 33 -8.18 2.77 -0.62
C ILE A 33 -9.62 2.50 -1.05
N VAL A 34 -9.87 1.28 -1.52
CA VAL A 34 -11.23 0.84 -1.85
C VAL A 34 -12.06 0.77 -0.56
N TRP A 35 -13.21 1.46 -0.54
CA TRP A 35 -14.03 1.70 0.65
C TRP A 35 -13.38 2.58 1.73
N GLY A 36 -12.23 3.21 1.46
CA GLY A 36 -11.47 3.96 2.46
C GLY A 36 -12.22 5.11 3.13
N SER A 37 -13.18 5.73 2.44
CA SER A 37 -13.99 6.84 2.97
C SER A 37 -15.21 6.36 3.77
N ASP A 38 -15.41 5.06 3.90
CA ASP A 38 -16.53 4.45 4.61
C ASP A 38 -16.07 3.94 5.99
N PRO A 39 -16.53 4.58 7.09
CA PRO A 39 -16.07 4.26 8.44
C PRO A 39 -16.49 2.87 8.92
N ARG A 40 -17.38 2.17 8.20
CA ARG A 40 -17.71 0.78 8.49
C ARG A 40 -16.56 -0.17 8.17
N TYR A 41 -15.66 0.24 7.27
CA TYR A 41 -14.59 -0.58 6.74
C TYR A 41 -13.20 -0.04 7.08
N TRP A 42 -13.03 1.29 7.14
CA TRP A 42 -11.74 1.92 7.38
C TRP A 42 -11.84 3.13 8.31
N HIS A 43 -10.86 3.30 9.20
CA HIS A 43 -10.64 4.57 9.90
C HIS A 43 -9.40 5.25 9.33
N LEU A 44 -9.63 6.30 8.53
CA LEU A 44 -8.58 7.19 8.06
C LEU A 44 -8.10 8.08 9.21
N PRO A 45 -6.79 8.34 9.31
CA PRO A 45 -6.28 9.31 10.26
C PRO A 45 -6.75 10.72 9.89
N GLU A 46 -6.72 11.64 10.86
CA GLU A 46 -6.96 13.06 10.57
C GLU A 46 -5.96 13.57 9.53
N LYS A 47 -6.37 14.59 8.75
CA LYS A 47 -5.50 15.18 7.74
C LYS A 47 -4.19 15.66 8.38
N ARG A 48 -3.07 15.32 7.75
CA ARG A 48 -1.70 15.63 8.22
C ARG A 48 -1.27 14.91 9.50
N SER A 49 -2.09 14.00 10.06
CA SER A 49 -1.62 13.08 11.09
C SER A 49 -0.66 12.04 10.49
N ASN A 50 0.27 11.57 11.31
CA ASN A 50 1.15 10.43 11.00
C ASN A 50 0.60 9.10 11.54
N ASP A 51 -0.62 9.11 12.08
CA ASP A 51 -1.29 7.90 12.56
C ASP A 51 -1.54 6.93 11.40
N PRO A 52 -1.49 5.61 11.65
CA PRO A 52 -1.80 4.63 10.63
C PRO A 52 -3.28 4.69 10.22
N VAL A 53 -3.58 4.31 8.98
CA VAL A 53 -4.95 3.99 8.59
C VAL A 53 -5.30 2.59 9.10
N GLU A 54 -6.45 2.48 9.76
CA GLU A 54 -6.95 1.21 10.30
C GLU A 54 -7.96 0.59 9.33
N LEU A 55 -7.73 -0.68 9.00
CA LEU A 55 -8.74 -1.54 8.42
C LEU A 55 -9.63 -2.08 9.53
N VAL A 56 -10.89 -1.64 9.59
CA VAL A 56 -11.90 -2.18 10.50
C VAL A 56 -12.25 -3.60 10.08
N GLN A 57 -12.75 -3.76 8.85
CA GLN A 57 -13.05 -5.06 8.25
C GLN A 57 -13.30 -4.95 6.75
N VAL A 58 -12.81 -5.90 5.94
CA VAL A 58 -13.20 -6.07 4.52
C VAL A 58 -13.09 -7.53 4.06
N CYS A 59 -13.88 -7.91 3.06
CA CYS A 59 -13.67 -9.13 2.28
C CYS A 59 -12.91 -8.90 0.96
N TRP A 60 -12.72 -7.63 0.57
CA TRP A 60 -11.95 -7.18 -0.59
C TRP A 60 -10.92 -6.13 -0.13
N LEU A 61 -9.64 -6.51 -0.08
CA LEU A 61 -8.54 -5.61 0.26
C LEU A 61 -7.88 -5.10 -1.00
N GLU A 62 -7.93 -3.78 -1.22
CA GLU A 62 -7.21 -3.11 -2.30
C GLU A 62 -6.75 -1.73 -1.83
N VAL A 63 -5.44 -1.63 -1.59
CA VAL A 63 -4.74 -0.40 -1.19
C VAL A 63 -3.65 -0.14 -2.20
N THR A 64 -3.72 0.98 -2.91
CA THR A 64 -2.80 1.26 -4.02
C THR A 64 -2.16 2.62 -3.88
N GLY A 65 -1.04 2.83 -4.56
CA GLY A 65 -0.36 4.10 -4.63
C GLY A 65 0.33 4.26 -5.96
N SER A 66 0.76 5.48 -6.24
CA SER A 66 1.55 5.77 -7.42
C SER A 66 2.55 6.88 -7.15
N VAL A 67 3.76 6.74 -7.68
CA VAL A 67 4.78 7.78 -7.60
C VAL A 67 5.59 7.82 -8.89
N GLU A 68 5.98 9.02 -9.31
CA GLU A 68 6.91 9.20 -10.41
C GLU A 68 8.34 8.91 -9.94
N VAL A 69 9.05 8.04 -10.66
CA VAL A 69 10.41 7.60 -10.33
C VAL A 69 11.41 7.98 -11.42
N LYS A 70 12.72 7.89 -11.14
CA LYS A 70 13.77 8.16 -12.14
C LYS A 70 13.91 6.99 -13.12
N HIS A 71 14.19 7.32 -14.38
CA HIS A 71 14.59 6.38 -15.43
C HIS A 71 15.93 5.70 -15.12
N GLY A 72 16.13 4.52 -15.70
CA GLY A 72 17.40 3.75 -15.58
C GLY A 72 17.69 3.22 -14.18
N LYS A 73 16.71 3.30 -13.26
CA LYS A 73 16.86 2.90 -11.86
C LYS A 73 15.98 1.71 -11.53
N LYS A 74 16.36 0.99 -10.49
CA LYS A 74 15.57 -0.10 -9.91
C LYS A 74 15.04 0.36 -8.56
N TYR A 75 13.79 0.04 -8.27
CA TYR A 75 13.16 0.41 -7.00
C TYR A 75 12.58 -0.82 -6.29
N GLN A 76 12.83 -0.90 -5.00
CA GLN A 76 12.10 -1.76 -4.07
C GLN A 76 10.82 -1.06 -3.63
N ILE A 77 9.75 -1.84 -3.52
CA ILE A 77 8.44 -1.41 -3.02
C ILE A 77 8.13 -2.17 -1.73
N GLY A 78 7.52 -1.47 -0.76
CA GLY A 78 7.02 -2.12 0.45
C GLY A 78 6.04 -1.26 1.23
N PHE A 79 5.55 -1.83 2.33
CA PHE A 79 4.67 -1.17 3.29
C PHE A 79 5.18 -1.40 4.70
N LYS A 80 5.01 -0.40 5.58
CA LYS A 80 5.18 -0.57 7.02
C LYS A 80 3.80 -0.78 7.64
N ILE A 81 3.58 -1.94 8.26
CA ILE A 81 2.28 -2.35 8.80
C ILE A 81 2.41 -2.96 10.20
N SER A 82 1.30 -2.97 10.94
CA SER A 82 1.13 -3.80 12.15
C SER A 82 -0.29 -4.35 12.24
N LEU A 83 -0.51 -5.28 13.16
CA LEU A 83 -1.84 -5.82 13.48
C LEU A 83 -2.25 -5.45 14.90
N LYS A 84 -3.52 -5.07 15.07
CA LYS A 84 -4.12 -4.91 16.40
C LYS A 84 -4.23 -6.26 17.12
N ALA A 85 -4.39 -6.21 18.45
CA ALA A 85 -4.55 -7.41 19.27
C ALA A 85 -5.78 -8.26 18.87
N ASP A 86 -6.81 -7.60 18.38
CA ASP A 86 -8.09 -8.15 17.93
C ASP A 86 -8.15 -8.34 16.40
N ALA A 87 -7.00 -8.29 15.70
CA ALA A 87 -6.95 -8.55 14.27
C ALA A 87 -7.39 -9.99 13.95
N PHE A 88 -8.10 -10.17 12.84
CA PHE A 88 -8.71 -11.44 12.46
C PHE A 88 -8.69 -11.67 10.95
N GLY A 89 -8.88 -12.92 10.52
CA GLY A 89 -9.07 -13.27 9.10
C GLY A 89 -7.81 -13.30 8.24
N TRP A 90 -6.63 -13.07 8.83
CA TRP A 90 -5.34 -13.07 8.12
C TRP A 90 -4.75 -14.48 7.90
N GLY A 91 -5.17 -15.46 8.69
CA GLY A 91 -4.70 -16.85 8.58
C GLY A 91 -5.10 -17.51 7.26
N GLY A 92 -4.11 -18.04 6.54
CA GLY A 92 -4.31 -18.66 5.22
C GLY A 92 -4.83 -17.68 4.15
N CYS A 93 -4.65 -16.38 4.37
CA CYS A 93 -5.12 -15.32 3.49
C CYS A 93 -3.94 -14.83 2.62
N PRO A 94 -3.92 -15.12 1.31
CA PRO A 94 -2.78 -14.80 0.48
C PRO A 94 -2.84 -13.32 0.07
N VAL A 95 -2.11 -12.46 0.77
CA VAL A 95 -1.94 -11.07 0.36
C VAL A 95 -0.93 -11.00 -0.79
N PHE A 96 -1.21 -10.20 -1.80
CA PHE A 96 -0.33 -9.98 -2.93
C PHE A 96 0.17 -8.54 -2.92
N MET A 97 1.46 -8.37 -3.16
CA MET A 97 2.04 -7.08 -3.49
C MET A 97 2.27 -7.03 -4.99
N MET A 98 1.81 -5.96 -5.64
CA MET A 98 1.93 -5.80 -7.09
C MET A 98 2.50 -4.43 -7.43
N ALA A 99 3.28 -4.35 -8.50
CA ALA A 99 3.82 -3.11 -9.05
C ALA A 99 3.86 -3.14 -10.58
N LYS A 100 3.68 -1.99 -11.24
CA LYS A 100 3.79 -1.82 -12.69
C LYS A 100 4.24 -0.39 -13.06
N LEU A 101 4.70 -0.21 -14.28
CA LEU A 101 5.00 1.10 -14.86
C LEU A 101 3.94 1.52 -15.86
N GLY A 102 3.40 2.72 -15.71
CA GLY A 102 2.32 3.23 -16.56
C GLY A 102 0.99 2.50 -16.35
N LYS A 103 -0.10 3.12 -16.81
CA LYS A 103 -1.46 2.57 -16.62
C LYS A 103 -1.67 1.22 -17.31
N LYS A 104 -1.00 1.01 -18.44
CA LYS A 104 -1.07 -0.21 -19.27
C LYS A 104 0.10 -1.17 -19.05
N GLY A 105 0.96 -0.90 -18.07
CA GLY A 105 2.11 -1.75 -17.77
C GLY A 105 1.73 -3.16 -17.30
N LYS A 106 2.64 -4.10 -17.52
CA LYS A 106 2.54 -5.44 -16.94
C LYS A 106 2.89 -5.40 -15.46
N TYR A 107 2.11 -6.10 -14.65
CA TYR A 107 2.41 -6.23 -13.23
C TYR A 107 3.56 -7.21 -12.98
N THR A 108 4.49 -6.79 -12.14
CA THR A 108 5.27 -7.67 -11.28
C THR A 108 4.43 -7.92 -10.04
N SER A 109 4.20 -9.19 -9.69
CA SER A 109 3.43 -9.58 -8.51
C SER A 109 4.21 -10.53 -7.62
N ARG A 110 3.98 -10.43 -6.32
CA ARG A 110 4.48 -11.37 -5.33
C ARG A 110 3.38 -11.74 -4.37
N LYS A 111 3.13 -13.04 -4.23
CA LYS A 111 2.33 -13.60 -3.15
C LYS A 111 3.14 -13.55 -1.87
N MET A 112 2.59 -12.93 -0.84
CA MET A 112 3.21 -12.84 0.47
C MET A 112 2.85 -14.05 1.33
N LYS A 113 3.65 -14.26 2.38
CA LYS A 113 3.21 -15.08 3.51
C LYS A 113 1.96 -14.43 4.14
N PRO A 114 1.03 -15.23 4.70
CA PRO A 114 -0.07 -14.71 5.49
C PRO A 114 0.42 -13.71 6.56
N LEU A 115 -0.34 -12.65 6.81
CA LEU A 115 0.09 -11.56 7.71
C LEU A 115 -0.08 -11.88 9.20
N ASP A 116 -0.63 -13.05 9.54
CA ASP A 116 -0.93 -13.49 10.90
C ASP A 116 0.31 -13.74 11.78
N HIS A 117 1.51 -13.77 11.18
CA HIS A 117 2.78 -13.76 11.92
C HIS A 117 3.12 -12.38 12.51
N LEU A 118 2.45 -11.31 12.07
CA LEU A 118 2.66 -9.95 12.57
C LEU A 118 1.90 -9.70 13.86
N GLY A 119 2.48 -8.84 14.71
CA GLY A 119 1.86 -8.41 15.96
C GLY A 119 1.65 -6.89 16.01
N LYS A 120 1.62 -6.36 17.23
CA LYS A 120 1.43 -4.92 17.49
C LYS A 120 2.59 -4.06 16.99
N GLU A 121 3.79 -4.62 16.99
CA GLU A 121 5.00 -3.94 16.51
C GLU A 121 4.98 -3.80 15.00
N ALA A 122 5.29 -2.59 14.52
CA ALA A 122 5.29 -2.29 13.10
C ALA A 122 6.50 -2.91 12.39
N ALA A 123 6.24 -3.60 11.28
CA ALA A 123 7.24 -4.25 10.45
C ALA A 123 7.10 -3.84 8.98
N GLU A 124 8.20 -3.89 8.25
CA GLU A 124 8.19 -3.70 6.80
C GLU A 124 7.88 -5.01 6.07
N ILE A 125 6.99 -4.93 5.09
CA ILE A 125 6.62 -6.03 4.20
C ILE A 125 6.90 -5.64 2.73
N PRO A 126 7.19 -6.62 1.87
CA PRO A 126 7.30 -8.06 2.16
C PRO A 126 8.69 -8.44 2.67
N ASP A 127 8.82 -9.57 3.39
CA ASP A 127 10.10 -10.18 3.77
C ASP A 127 11.05 -10.31 2.56
N GLU A 128 10.48 -10.74 1.44
CA GLU A 128 11.19 -10.88 0.18
C GLU A 128 10.90 -9.67 -0.72
N LYS A 129 11.94 -8.94 -1.10
CA LYS A 129 11.85 -7.67 -1.85
C LYS A 129 11.08 -7.78 -3.17
N VAL A 130 10.06 -6.92 -3.36
CA VAL A 130 9.45 -6.68 -4.67
C VAL A 130 10.19 -5.52 -5.32
N GLU A 131 10.80 -5.78 -6.47
CA GLU A 131 11.60 -4.77 -7.17
C GLU A 131 11.10 -4.60 -8.61
N ILE A 132 11.19 -3.37 -9.12
CA ILE A 132 10.84 -3.03 -10.50
C ILE A 132 11.97 -2.21 -11.14
N LEU A 133 12.35 -2.59 -12.35
CA LEU A 133 13.32 -1.86 -13.17
C LEU A 133 12.58 -0.83 -14.02
N VAL A 134 13.01 0.42 -13.94
CA VAL A 134 12.50 1.53 -14.76
C VAL A 134 13.37 1.65 -16.01
N PRO A 135 12.79 1.65 -17.22
CA PRO A 135 13.56 1.79 -18.45
C PRO A 135 14.26 3.15 -18.51
N GLU A 136 15.29 3.29 -19.37
CA GLU A 136 16.00 4.56 -19.60
C GLU A 136 15.11 5.64 -20.24
N GLN A 137 14.04 5.24 -20.93
CA GLN A 137 13.09 6.12 -21.60
C GLN A 137 11.67 5.54 -21.53
N GLY A 138 10.64 6.40 -21.60
CA GLY A 138 9.24 6.01 -21.66
C GLY A 138 8.47 6.26 -20.36
N GLU A 139 7.69 5.28 -19.91
CA GLU A 139 6.87 5.39 -18.69
C GLU A 139 7.74 5.31 -17.42
N ASN A 140 7.63 6.31 -16.55
CA ASN A 140 8.27 6.35 -15.23
C ASN A 140 7.27 6.52 -14.07
N GLN A 141 5.97 6.48 -14.37
CA GLN A 141 4.93 6.46 -13.35
C GLN A 141 4.82 5.05 -12.78
N LEU A 142 5.34 4.83 -11.58
CA LEU A 142 5.22 3.56 -10.86
C LEU A 142 3.86 3.51 -10.16
N TYR A 143 3.13 2.42 -10.38
CA TYR A 143 1.92 2.06 -9.65
C TYR A 143 2.20 0.83 -8.80
N PHE A 144 1.68 0.80 -7.58
CA PHE A 144 1.85 -0.33 -6.67
C PHE A 144 0.62 -0.55 -5.79
N GLY A 145 0.56 -1.69 -5.12
CA GLY A 145 -0.48 -1.92 -4.11
C GLY A 145 -0.39 -3.25 -3.38
N LEU A 146 -1.20 -3.33 -2.33
CA LEU A 146 -1.53 -4.53 -1.55
C LEU A 146 -2.94 -5.00 -1.92
N TYR A 147 -3.05 -6.29 -2.22
CA TYR A 147 -4.26 -6.90 -2.74
C TYR A 147 -4.58 -8.18 -1.99
N GLU A 148 -5.84 -8.32 -1.58
CA GLU A 148 -6.45 -9.62 -1.30
C GLU A 148 -7.92 -9.53 -1.72
N VAL A 149 -8.16 -9.87 -2.98
CA VAL A 149 -9.44 -9.66 -3.67
C VAL A 149 -10.08 -10.96 -4.15
N TRP A 150 -9.50 -12.11 -3.80
CA TRP A 150 -9.83 -13.40 -4.43
C TRP A 150 -10.60 -14.35 -3.53
N ASN A 151 -10.27 -14.41 -2.23
CA ASN A 151 -10.85 -15.45 -1.37
C ASN A 151 -12.16 -15.05 -0.68
N GLY A 152 -12.52 -13.76 -0.71
CA GLY A 152 -13.73 -13.22 -0.10
C GLY A 152 -13.81 -13.34 1.43
N LYS A 153 -12.72 -13.69 2.11
CA LYS A 153 -12.66 -13.84 3.56
C LYS A 153 -12.57 -12.47 4.21
N TRP A 154 -13.46 -12.26 5.18
CA TRP A 154 -13.44 -11.10 6.04
C TRP A 154 -12.17 -11.10 6.90
N LYS A 155 -11.51 -9.95 6.92
CA LYS A 155 -10.29 -9.69 7.69
C LYS A 155 -10.33 -8.26 8.23
N GLY A 156 -9.68 -8.02 9.35
CA GLY A 156 -9.70 -6.72 10.03
C GLY A 156 -8.53 -6.54 11.00
N GLY A 157 -8.39 -5.32 11.51
CA GLY A 157 -7.35 -4.94 12.48
C GLY A 157 -5.96 -4.69 11.87
N LEU A 158 -5.86 -4.50 10.55
CA LEU A 158 -4.60 -4.08 9.91
C LEU A 158 -4.39 -2.58 10.07
N LEU A 159 -3.18 -2.20 10.47
CA LEU A 159 -2.72 -0.82 10.54
C LEU A 159 -1.67 -0.60 9.45
N ILE A 160 -1.94 0.33 8.53
CA ILE A 160 -0.97 0.73 7.50
C ILE A 160 -0.36 2.07 7.91
N HIS A 161 0.92 2.05 8.27
CA HIS A 161 1.65 3.25 8.71
C HIS A 161 2.10 4.08 7.52
N HIS A 162 2.64 3.44 6.48
CA HIS A 162 2.97 4.05 5.19
C HIS A 162 3.35 2.98 4.18
N ALA A 163 3.39 3.35 2.90
CA ALA A 163 4.15 2.64 1.89
C ALA A 163 5.50 3.32 1.66
N PHE A 164 6.47 2.59 1.12
CA PHE A 164 7.77 3.14 0.75
C PHE A 164 8.22 2.64 -0.62
N ILE A 165 8.98 3.49 -1.30
CA ILE A 165 9.67 3.19 -2.56
C ILE A 165 11.13 3.58 -2.36
N ARG A 166 12.06 2.63 -2.55
CA ARG A 166 13.49 2.84 -2.32
C ARG A 166 14.30 2.45 -3.55
N GLU A 167 15.12 3.36 -4.05
CA GLU A 167 16.10 3.05 -5.09
C GLU A 167 17.05 1.98 -4.56
N VAL A 168 17.22 0.89 -5.31
CA VAL A 168 18.20 -0.15 -5.00
C VAL A 168 19.41 0.03 -5.89
N LYS A 169 20.59 -0.26 -5.31
CA LYS A 169 21.87 -0.22 -6.02
C LYS A 169 22.01 -1.39 -7.00
#